data_AF-A0A1J4UA85-F1
#
_entry.id   AF-A0A1J4UA85-F1
#
_cell.length_a   1.000
_cell.length_b   1.000
_cell.length_c   1.000
_cell.angle_alpha   90.00
_cell.angle_beta   90.00
_cell.angle_gamma   90.00
#
_symmetry.space_group_name_H-M   'P 1'
#
loop_
_entity.id
_entity.type
_entity.pdbx_description
1 polymer ?
#
loop_
_entity_poly.entity_id
_entity_poly.type
_entity_poly.pdbx_seq_one_letter_code
_entity_poly.pdbx_strand_id
1 'polypeptide(L)'
;MAYVETLLASIQSVLTNIGPMVSLILIVLGGIIYGVAQTQPSEVKGSWQTVAIGMLVGGIIVAAILGAAVLIRNTSMNLLT
;
A
#
# COMPACT_ATOMS: atom_id res chain seq x y z
N MET A 1 -24.20 -8.86 -15.31
CA MET A 1 -22.89 -9.13 -15.94
C MET A 1 -22.16 -7.83 -16.25
N ALA A 2 -22.52 -7.06 -17.29
CA ALA A 2 -21.80 -5.84 -17.71
C ALA A 2 -21.48 -4.80 -16.60
N TYR A 3 -22.39 -4.59 -15.64
CA TYR A 3 -22.14 -3.69 -14.51
C TYR A 3 -20.98 -4.13 -13.61
N VAL A 4 -20.88 -5.43 -13.31
CA VAL A 4 -19.85 -5.97 -12.40
C VAL A 4 -18.47 -5.92 -13.06
N GLU A 5 -18.40 -6.18 -14.37
CA GLU A 5 -17.16 -6.07 -15.14
C GLU A 5 -16.62 -4.65 -15.16
N THR A 6 -17.53 -3.67 -15.33
CA THR A 6 -17.20 -2.24 -15.33
C THR A 6 -16.72 -1.78 -13.95
N LEU A 7 -17.34 -2.29 -12.88
CA LEU A 7 -16.93 -2.03 -11.50
C LEU A 7 -15.52 -2.61 -11.23
N LEU A 8 -15.27 -3.87 -11.59
CA LEU A 8 -13.96 -4.51 -11.40
C LEU A 8 -12.85 -3.81 -12.19
N ALA A 9 -13.13 -3.37 -13.42
CA ALA A 9 -12.20 -2.58 -14.21
C ALA A 9 -11.91 -1.20 -13.57
N SER A 10 -12.93 -0.55 -13.01
CA SER A 10 -12.78 0.72 -12.29
C SER A 10 -11.93 0.55 -11.02
N ILE A 11 -12.17 -0.51 -10.25
CA ILE A 11 -11.37 -0.84 -9.06
C ILE A 11 -9.92 -1.10 -9.44
N GLN A 12 -9.66 -1.89 -10.49
CA GLN A 12 -8.30 -2.12 -11.00
C GLN A 12 -7.63 -0.80 -11.39
N SER A 13 -8.34 0.07 -12.10
CA SER A 13 -7.81 1.38 -12.52
C SER A 13 -7.44 2.25 -11.32
N VAL A 14 -8.30 2.31 -10.30
CA VAL A 14 -8.02 3.07 -9.07
C VAL A 14 -6.81 2.49 -8.34
N LEU A 15 -6.75 1.17 -8.16
CA LEU A 15 -5.63 0.50 -7.50
C LEU A 15 -4.33 0.78 -8.26
N THR A 16 -4.30 0.57 -9.57
CA THR A 16 -3.07 0.73 -10.37
C THR A 16 -2.58 2.17 -10.50
N ASN A 17 -3.48 3.16 -10.41
CA ASN A 17 -3.10 4.58 -10.47
C ASN A 17 -2.75 5.15 -9.09
N ILE A 18 -3.58 4.94 -8.07
CA ILE A 18 -3.42 5.56 -6.75
C ILE A 18 -2.49 4.74 -5.86
N GLY A 19 -2.56 3.43 -5.96
CA GLY A 19 -1.83 2.52 -5.10
C GLY A 19 -0.31 2.75 -5.09
N PRO A 20 0.36 2.86 -6.26
CA PRO A 20 1.81 3.09 -6.29
C PRO A 20 2.19 4.39 -5.59
N MET A 21 1.37 5.44 -5.74
CA MET A 21 1.60 6.72 -5.06
C MET A 21 1.50 6.58 -3.55
N VAL A 22 0.47 5.90 -3.04
CA VAL A 22 0.29 5.68 -1.59
C VAL A 22 1.43 4.83 -1.01
N SER A 23 1.80 3.74 -1.70
CA SER A 23 2.93 2.90 -1.28
C SER A 23 4.24 3.68 -1.20
N LEU A 24 4.54 4.47 -2.24
CA LEU A 24 5.74 5.29 -2.29
C LEU A 24 5.77 6.32 -1.16
N ILE A 25 4.64 7.00 -0.92
CA ILE A 25 4.51 7.97 0.18
C ILE A 25 4.79 7.30 1.53
N LEU A 26 4.19 6.12 1.79
CA LEU A 26 4.39 5.39 3.04
C LEU A 26 5.84 4.97 3.24
N ILE A 27 6.51 4.49 2.18
CA ILE A 27 7.91 4.06 2.25
C ILE A 27 8.83 5.26 2.49
N VAL A 28 8.65 6.35 1.74
CA VAL A 28 9.47 7.56 1.86
C VAL A 28 9.28 8.21 3.23
N LEU A 29 8.03 8.42 3.66
CA LEU A 29 7.75 8.99 4.97
C LEU A 29 8.23 8.08 6.11
N GLY A 30 8.08 6.76 5.97
CA GLY A 30 8.62 5.79 6.92
C GLY A 30 10.15 5.91 7.07
N GLY A 31 10.87 6.02 5.95
CA GLY A 31 12.32 6.26 5.96
C GLY A 31 12.72 7.59 6.62
N ILE A 32 12.00 8.68 6.32
CA ILE A 32 12.23 9.99 6.94
C ILE A 32 12.00 9.92 8.45
N ILE A 33 10.88 9.34 8.88
CA ILE A 33 10.53 9.21 10.30
C ILE A 33 11.55 8.33 11.02
N TYR A 34 12.05 7.26 10.39
CA TYR A 34 13.13 6.44 10.95
C TYR A 34 14.40 7.25 11.17
N GLY A 35 14.77 8.10 10.21
CA GLY A 35 15.91 9.01 10.32
C GLY A 35 15.72 10.03 11.46
N VAL A 36 14.55 10.67 11.53
CA VAL A 36 14.19 11.62 12.60
C VAL A 36 14.19 10.92 13.97
N ALA A 37 13.79 9.66 14.06
CA ALA A 37 13.83 8.91 15.31
C ALA A 37 15.24 8.82 15.90
N GLN A 38 16.29 8.87 15.07
CA GLN A 38 17.68 8.83 15.55
C GLN A 38 18.11 10.10 16.27
N THR A 39 17.44 11.24 16.03
CA THR A 39 17.73 12.51 16.70
C THR A 39 16.90 12.70 17.96
N GLN A 40 15.99 11.77 18.27
CA GLN A 40 15.12 11.86 19.45
C GLN A 40 15.77 11.24 20.70
N PRO A 41 15.42 11.72 21.90
CA PRO A 41 15.82 11.10 23.16
C PRO A 41 15.42 9.63 23.26
N SER A 42 16.20 8.84 24.02
CA SER A 42 15.98 7.40 24.16
C SER A 42 14.60 7.03 24.70
N GLU A 43 13.95 7.89 25.48
CA GLU A 43 12.63 7.59 26.04
C GLU A 43 11.55 7.48 24.94
N VAL A 44 11.65 8.25 23.86
CA VAL A 44 10.62 8.29 22.80
C VAL A 44 11.08 7.65 21.49
N LYS A 45 12.40 7.49 21.29
CA LYS A 45 13.00 6.92 20.08
C LYS A 45 12.35 5.61 19.62
N GLY A 46 12.08 4.69 20.54
CA GLY A 46 11.46 3.39 20.22
C GLY A 46 10.05 3.53 19.63
N SER A 47 9.26 4.49 20.11
CA SER A 47 7.92 4.78 19.58
C SER A 47 8.00 5.28 18.13
N TRP A 48 8.89 6.25 17.87
CA TRP A 48 9.11 6.79 16.52
C TRP A 48 9.63 5.73 15.53
N GLN A 49 10.54 4.86 15.96
CA GLN A 49 11.00 3.74 15.15
C GLN A 49 9.88 2.75 14.82
N THR A 50 9.01 2.46 15.78
CA THR A 50 7.86 1.57 15.58
C THR A 50 6.90 2.14 14.54
N VAL A 51 6.59 3.44 14.62
CA VAL A 51 5.76 4.13 13.62
C VAL A 51 6.40 4.06 12.24
N ALA A 52 7.70 4.37 12.14
CA ALA A 52 8.44 4.32 10.88
C ALA A 52 8.41 2.93 10.24
N ILE A 53 8.63 1.88 11.04
CA ILE A 53 8.58 0.48 10.58
C ILE A 53 7.15 0.13 10.15
N GLY A 54 6.13 0.53 10.90
CA GLY A 54 4.73 0.32 10.52
C GLY A 54 4.39 0.94 9.18
N MET A 55 4.90 2.15 8.90
CA MET A 55 4.72 2.82 7.60
C MET A 55 5.46 2.11 6.48
N LEU A 56 6.71 1.68 6.70
CA LEU A 56 7.48 0.92 5.72
C LEU A 56 6.79 -0.40 5.37
N VAL A 57 6.40 -1.18 6.38
CA VAL A 57 5.71 -2.45 6.20
C VAL A 57 4.36 -2.25 5.52
N GLY A 58 3.58 -1.25 5.94
CA GLY A 58 2.32 -0.89 5.28
C GLY A 58 2.50 -0.53 3.81
N GLY A 59 3.52 0.26 3.47
CA GLY A 59 3.86 0.60 2.09
C GLY A 59 4.22 -0.61 1.24
N ILE A 60 4.98 -1.56 1.78
CA ILE A 60 5.34 -2.82 1.11
C ILE A 60 4.11 -3.69 0.88
N ILE A 61 3.23 -3.83 1.88
CA ILE A 61 1.98 -4.60 1.74
C ILE A 61 1.11 -4.00 0.65
N VAL A 62 0.94 -2.68 0.63
CA VAL A 62 0.19 -1.99 -0.42
C VAL A 62 0.81 -2.28 -1.79
N ALA A 63 2.14 -2.15 -1.94
CA ALA A 63 2.82 -2.49 -3.20
C ALA A 63 2.54 -3.93 -3.66
N ALA A 64 2.58 -4.90 -2.74
CA ALA A 64 2.34 -6.32 -3.06
C ALA A 64 0.90 -6.56 -3.54
N ILE A 65 -0.10 -5.96 -2.89
CA ILE A 65 -1.51 -6.07 -3.29
C ILE A 65 -1.73 -5.49 -4.69
N LEU A 66 -1.04 -4.40 -5.01
CA LEU A 66 -1.16 -3.74 -6.30
C LEU A 66 -0.54 -4.55 -7.44
N GLY A 67 0.60 -5.19 -7.19
CA GLY A 67 1.18 -6.15 -8.13
C GLY A 67 0.22 -7.30 -8.46
N ALA A 68 -0.66 -7.66 -7.51
CA ALA A 68 -1.67 -8.68 -7.68
C ALA A 68 -3.02 -8.18 -8.25
N ALA A 69 -3.21 -6.86 -8.46
CA ALA A 69 -4.51 -6.28 -8.81
C ALA A 69 -5.12 -6.86 -10.10
N VAL A 70 -4.30 -7.10 -11.12
CA VAL A 70 -4.73 -7.74 -12.39
C VAL A 70 -5.16 -9.19 -12.16
N LEU A 71 -4.39 -9.93 -11.35
CA LEU A 71 -4.65 -11.34 -11.04
C LEU A 71 -5.94 -11.49 -10.20
N ILE A 72 -6.17 -10.58 -9.26
CA ILE A 72 -7.41 -10.50 -8.48
C ILE A 72 -8.60 -10.27 -9.40
N ARG A 73 -8.55 -9.28 -10.31
CA ARG A 73 -9.62 -9.05 -11.28
C ARG A 73 -9.91 -10.30 -12.12
N ASN A 74 -8.87 -10.91 -12.69
CA ASN A 74 -9.05 -12.07 -13.58
C ASN A 74 -9.68 -13.26 -12.84
N THR A 75 -9.24 -13.52 -11.60
CA THR A 75 -9.83 -14.55 -10.75
C THR A 75 -11.29 -14.23 -10.41
N SER A 76 -11.59 -12.98 -10.04
CA SER A 76 -12.95 -12.54 -9.74
C SER A 76 -13.88 -12.65 -10.95
N MET A 77 -13.40 -12.37 -12.16
CA MET A 77 -14.18 -12.53 -13.39
C MET A 77 -14.54 -13.98 -13.66
N ASN A 78 -13.59 -14.92 -13.47
CA ASN A 78 -13.82 -16.35 -13.66
C ASN A 78 -14.84 -16.95 -12.66
N LEU A 79 -15.03 -16.32 -11.50
CA LEU A 79 -16.02 -16.76 -10.50
C LEU A 79 -17.44 -16.25 -10.82
N LEU A 80 -17.57 -15.28 -11.73
CA LEU A 80 -18.84 -14.66 -12.09
C LEU A 80 -19.47 -15.23 -13.38
N THR A 81 -18.71 -16.03 -14.13
CA THR A 81 -19.11 -16.75 -15.35
C THR A 81 -19.36 -18.22 -15.06
#